data_AF-A0A378FRR8-F1
#
_entry.id   AF-A0A378FRR8-F1
#
_cell.length_a   1.000
_cell.length_b   1.000
_cell.length_c   1.000
_cell.angle_alpha   90.00
_cell.angle_beta   90.00
_cell.angle_gamma   90.00
#
_symmetry.space_group_name_H-M   'P 1'
#
loop_
_entity.id
_entity.type
_entity.pdbx_description
1 polymer ?
#
loop_
_entity_poly.entity_id
_entity_poly.type
_entity_poly.pdbx_seq_one_letter_code
_entity_poly.pdbx_strand_id
1 'polypeptide(L)'
;MILNEVTSKNASSLKGFIEVNGQKADVVIANPNGITCSGCSFVNTNKAILTTGKVNMTDDGAIGSYTVTGGTLTIGENGMNAANGYAVLLADAININGKVQANNALVSAGNFTMDNSSGSVTSAGKKATLIQMTVNPQYSIDVSSLGGIEANSISMVGNNIGFGGNAANLLI
;
A
#
# COMPACT_ATOMS: atom_id res chain seq x y z
N MET A 1 4.91 -5.32 -17.09
CA MET A 1 4.05 -4.81 -15.99
C MET A 1 2.66 -5.39 -16.16
N ILE A 2 1.98 -5.71 -15.06
CA ILE A 2 0.60 -6.18 -15.02
C ILE A 2 -0.19 -5.22 -14.10
N LEU A 3 -1.20 -4.56 -14.64
CA LEU A 3 -2.13 -3.73 -13.85
C LEU A 3 -3.49 -4.42 -13.78
N ASN A 4 -3.97 -4.63 -12.55
CA ASN A 4 -5.35 -5.00 -12.27
C ASN A 4 -6.04 -3.85 -11.54
N GLU A 5 -6.87 -3.10 -12.27
CA GLU A 5 -7.68 -2.02 -11.71
C GLU A 5 -9.12 -2.49 -11.54
N VAL A 6 -9.62 -2.43 -10.31
CA VAL A 6 -11.01 -2.74 -10.01
C VAL A 6 -11.80 -1.44 -9.96
N THR A 7 -12.66 -1.23 -10.96
CA THR A 7 -13.55 -0.06 -11.08
C THR A 7 -14.95 -0.29 -10.51
N SER A 8 -15.23 -1.52 -10.03
CA SER A 8 -16.48 -1.86 -9.33
C SER A 8 -16.58 -1.17 -7.98
N LYS A 9 -17.74 -1.20 -7.30
CA LYS A 9 -17.90 -0.65 -5.93
C LYS A 9 -17.36 -1.57 -4.82
N ASN A 10 -16.86 -2.76 -5.17
CA ASN A 10 -16.47 -3.76 -4.19
C ASN A 10 -14.97 -3.69 -3.88
N ALA A 11 -14.60 -3.89 -2.62
CA ALA A 11 -13.22 -4.06 -2.21
C ALA A 11 -12.61 -5.37 -2.74
N SER A 12 -11.29 -5.38 -2.93
CA SER A 12 -10.55 -6.58 -3.37
C SER A 12 -10.14 -7.44 -2.18
N SER A 13 -10.27 -8.76 -2.30
CA SER A 13 -9.76 -9.73 -1.31
C SER A 13 -8.76 -10.67 -1.96
N LEU A 14 -7.49 -10.59 -1.55
CA LEU A 14 -6.37 -11.40 -2.03
C LEU A 14 -6.03 -12.45 -0.97
N LYS A 15 -6.25 -13.73 -1.28
CA LYS A 15 -6.06 -14.86 -0.36
C LYS A 15 -5.24 -16.01 -0.95
N GLY A 16 -4.41 -15.72 -1.96
CA GLY A 16 -3.68 -16.74 -2.68
C GLY A 16 -2.50 -16.18 -3.47
N PHE A 17 -1.97 -17.00 -4.36
CA PHE A 17 -0.80 -16.67 -5.16
C PHE A 17 -1.14 -15.77 -6.34
N ILE A 18 -0.30 -14.78 -6.57
CA ILE A 18 -0.25 -13.95 -7.76
C ILE A 18 1.10 -14.20 -8.40
N GLU A 19 1.09 -14.98 -9.48
CA GLU A 19 2.28 -15.46 -10.16
C GLU A 19 2.41 -14.84 -11.54
N VAL A 20 3.62 -14.37 -11.85
CA VAL A 20 3.98 -13.96 -13.21
C VAL A 20 4.68 -15.12 -13.89
N ASN A 21 4.02 -15.72 -14.89
CA ASN A 21 4.64 -16.75 -15.70
C ASN A 21 5.65 -16.14 -16.69
N GLY A 22 6.87 -16.67 -16.73
CA GLY A 22 7.92 -16.21 -17.65
C GLY A 22 8.79 -15.09 -17.07
N GLN A 23 8.96 -13.99 -17.81
CA GLN A 23 9.81 -12.88 -17.39
C GLN A 23 9.18 -12.13 -16.21
N LYS A 24 10.00 -11.79 -15.20
CA LYS A 24 9.55 -11.00 -14.04
C LYS A 24 8.91 -9.68 -14.48
N ALA A 25 7.84 -9.31 -13.80
CA ALA A 25 7.14 -8.05 -14.03
C ALA A 25 6.74 -7.36 -12.73
N ASP A 26 6.53 -6.05 -12.81
CA ASP A 26 5.81 -5.31 -11.77
C ASP A 26 4.33 -5.69 -11.82
N VAL A 27 3.74 -5.95 -10.67
CA VAL A 27 2.30 -6.22 -10.51
C VAL A 27 1.69 -5.12 -9.68
N VAL A 28 0.64 -4.50 -10.23
CA VAL A 28 -0.12 -3.43 -9.58
C VAL A 28 -1.55 -3.90 -9.39
N ILE A 29 -2.03 -3.91 -8.15
CA ILE A 29 -3.44 -4.11 -7.81
C ILE A 29 -3.98 -2.79 -7.28
N ALA A 30 -4.87 -2.16 -8.03
CA ALA A 30 -5.47 -0.87 -7.70
C ALA A 30 -6.97 -1.03 -7.43
N ASN A 31 -7.43 -0.65 -6.24
CA ASN A 31 -8.85 -0.61 -5.90
C ASN A 31 -9.15 0.50 -4.88
N PRO A 32 -9.75 1.62 -5.33
CA PRO A 32 -10.11 2.74 -4.45
C PRO A 32 -11.11 2.41 -3.34
N ASN A 33 -11.88 1.32 -3.47
CA ASN A 33 -12.82 0.89 -2.44
C ASN A 33 -12.13 0.13 -1.30
N GLY A 34 -10.86 -0.21 -1.45
CA GLY A 34 -10.06 -0.93 -0.47
C GLY A 34 -9.54 -2.27 -0.96
N ILE A 35 -8.50 -2.75 -0.29
CA ILE A 35 -7.82 -4.01 -0.57
C ILE A 35 -7.60 -4.73 0.75
N THR A 36 -7.91 -6.02 0.80
CA THR A 36 -7.49 -6.91 1.89
C THR A 36 -6.58 -7.98 1.32
N CYS A 37 -5.36 -8.09 1.82
CA CYS A 37 -4.46 -9.21 1.58
C CYS A 37 -4.36 -10.03 2.87
N SER A 38 -4.71 -11.31 2.82
CA SER A 38 -4.51 -12.23 3.95
C SER A 38 -4.05 -13.57 3.41
N GLY A 39 -2.75 -13.82 3.50
CA GLY A 39 -2.09 -14.97 2.87
C GLY A 39 -1.83 -14.76 1.38
N CYS A 40 -1.83 -13.50 0.90
CA CYS A 40 -1.48 -13.24 -0.49
C CYS A 40 0.04 -13.39 -0.70
N SER A 41 0.43 -13.99 -1.82
CA SER A 41 1.83 -14.25 -2.15
C SER A 41 2.14 -13.82 -3.58
N PHE A 42 3.16 -12.99 -3.76
CA PHE A 42 3.61 -12.53 -5.06
C PHE A 42 4.85 -13.30 -5.49
N VAL A 43 4.71 -14.06 -6.56
CA VAL A 43 5.76 -14.96 -7.07
C VAL A 43 6.27 -14.45 -8.41
N ASN A 44 7.60 -14.44 -8.56
CA ASN A 44 8.28 -13.99 -9.77
C ASN A 44 7.95 -12.53 -10.16
N THR A 45 7.73 -11.66 -9.18
CA THR A 45 7.49 -10.22 -9.38
C THR A 45 8.74 -9.39 -9.07
N ASN A 46 8.88 -8.25 -9.73
CA ASN A 46 9.89 -7.25 -9.40
C ASN A 46 9.37 -6.36 -8.26
N LYS A 47 8.22 -5.72 -8.50
CA LYS A 47 7.44 -4.97 -7.50
C LYS A 47 6.05 -5.56 -7.34
N ALA A 48 5.58 -5.67 -6.10
CA ALA A 48 4.20 -5.97 -5.74
C ALA A 48 3.57 -4.70 -5.15
N ILE A 49 2.73 -4.05 -5.93
CA ILE A 49 2.14 -2.75 -5.61
C ILE A 49 0.66 -2.96 -5.28
N LEU A 50 0.28 -2.69 -4.04
CA LEU A 50 -1.11 -2.65 -3.58
C LEU A 50 -1.50 -1.19 -3.34
N THR A 51 -2.50 -0.69 -4.06
CA THR A 51 -2.91 0.71 -3.95
C THR A 51 -4.43 0.90 -3.88
N THR A 52 -4.90 1.76 -2.97
CA THR A 52 -6.27 2.31 -3.04
C THR A 52 -6.32 3.63 -3.81
N GLY A 53 -5.20 4.05 -4.38
CA GLY A 53 -5.15 5.20 -5.26
C GLY A 53 -5.65 4.88 -6.66
N LYS A 54 -6.12 5.92 -7.34
CA LYS A 54 -6.30 5.91 -8.79
C LYS A 54 -4.92 5.88 -9.45
N VAL A 55 -4.73 4.98 -10.42
CA VAL A 55 -3.51 4.91 -11.23
C VAL A 55 -3.66 5.89 -12.39
N ASN A 56 -2.75 6.87 -12.49
CA ASN A 56 -2.72 7.81 -13.60
C ASN A 56 -1.64 7.37 -14.59
N MET A 57 -2.06 7.13 -15.83
CA MET A 57 -1.16 6.79 -16.92
C MET A 57 -0.57 8.05 -17.56
N THR A 58 0.67 7.95 -18.02
CA THR A 58 1.29 8.90 -18.94
C THR A 58 0.81 8.67 -20.37
N ASP A 59 1.05 9.63 -21.26
CA ASP A 59 0.61 9.57 -22.67
C ASP A 59 1.23 8.40 -23.45
N ASP A 60 2.38 7.90 -23.01
CA ASP A 60 3.07 6.73 -23.56
C ASP A 60 2.54 5.38 -23.00
N GLY A 61 1.52 5.41 -22.14
CA GLY A 61 0.88 4.21 -21.57
C GLY A 61 1.62 3.60 -20.39
N ALA A 62 2.64 4.27 -19.84
CA ALA A 62 3.26 3.89 -18.58
C ALA A 62 2.48 4.43 -17.36
N ILE A 63 2.78 3.93 -16.16
CA ILE A 63 2.23 4.52 -14.93
C ILE A 63 3.05 5.77 -14.59
N GLY A 64 2.38 6.92 -14.57
CA GLY A 64 2.96 8.20 -14.15
C GLY A 64 2.86 8.42 -12.65
N SER A 65 1.67 8.22 -12.08
CA SER A 65 1.45 8.48 -10.64
C SER A 65 0.31 7.67 -10.03
N TYR A 66 0.30 7.63 -8.70
CA TYR A 66 -0.79 7.08 -7.89
C TYR A 66 -1.41 8.20 -7.06
N THR A 67 -2.69 8.49 -7.26
CA THR A 67 -3.43 9.48 -6.46
C THR A 67 -4.32 8.78 -5.45
N VAL A 68 -3.93 8.82 -4.18
CA VAL A 68 -4.62 8.21 -3.04
C VAL A 68 -5.47 9.28 -2.36
N THR A 69 -6.78 9.09 -2.36
CA THR A 69 -7.72 10.02 -1.72
C THR A 69 -8.63 9.38 -0.66
N GLY A 70 -8.65 8.05 -0.60
CA GLY A 70 -9.47 7.25 0.30
C GLY A 70 -9.12 5.77 0.21
N GLY A 71 -9.92 4.95 0.89
CA GLY A 71 -9.79 3.50 0.88
C GLY A 71 -8.78 2.97 1.91
N THR A 72 -9.08 1.78 2.42
CA THR A 72 -8.24 1.09 3.40
C THR A 72 -7.56 -0.12 2.77
N LEU A 73 -6.26 -0.25 3.02
CA LEU A 73 -5.49 -1.45 2.74
C LEU A 73 -5.29 -2.23 4.04
N THR A 74 -5.74 -3.48 4.08
CA THR A 74 -5.57 -4.36 5.24
C THR A 74 -4.67 -5.54 4.88
N ILE A 75 -3.57 -5.69 5.61
CA ILE A 75 -2.81 -6.94 5.68
C ILE A 75 -3.38 -7.74 6.85
N GLY A 76 -4.12 -8.80 6.55
CA GLY A 76 -4.71 -9.70 7.53
C GLY A 76 -3.68 -10.56 8.25
N GLU A 77 -4.14 -11.35 9.22
CA GLU A 77 -3.31 -12.16 10.11
C GLU A 77 -2.39 -13.16 9.38
N ASN A 78 -2.83 -13.69 8.24
CA ASN A 78 -2.02 -14.61 7.41
C ASN A 78 -0.93 -13.88 6.60
N GLY A 79 -0.86 -12.55 6.70
CA GLY A 79 0.22 -11.74 6.16
C GLY A 79 0.24 -11.58 4.63
N MET A 80 1.34 -11.03 4.15
CA MET A 80 1.70 -10.82 2.76
C MET A 80 3.11 -11.35 2.52
N ASN A 81 3.29 -12.15 1.47
CA ASN A 81 4.60 -12.61 1.05
C ASN A 81 4.99 -12.01 -0.31
N ALA A 82 6.02 -11.17 -0.31
CA ALA A 82 6.70 -10.64 -1.48
C ALA A 82 8.22 -10.80 -1.34
N ALA A 83 8.68 -11.87 -0.67
CA ALA A 83 10.05 -12.04 -0.18
C ALA A 83 11.15 -11.85 -1.25
N ASN A 84 10.85 -12.08 -2.53
CA ASN A 84 11.81 -11.94 -3.63
C ASN A 84 11.72 -10.60 -4.38
N GLY A 85 10.88 -9.67 -3.94
CA GLY A 85 10.61 -8.40 -4.62
C GLY A 85 10.43 -7.23 -3.68
N TYR A 86 9.99 -6.10 -4.24
CA TYR A 86 9.72 -4.86 -3.53
C TYR A 86 8.21 -4.74 -3.25
N ALA A 87 7.82 -4.71 -1.97
CA ALA A 87 6.45 -4.43 -1.58
C ALA A 87 6.19 -2.91 -1.55
N VAL A 88 5.13 -2.45 -2.21
CA VAL A 88 4.71 -1.04 -2.18
C VAL A 88 3.24 -0.99 -1.78
N LEU A 89 2.95 -0.40 -0.60
CA LEU A 89 1.64 -0.34 0.01
C LEU A 89 1.18 1.13 0.06
N LEU A 90 0.15 1.49 -0.71
CA LEU A 90 -0.31 2.86 -0.88
C LEU A 90 -1.82 2.97 -0.54
N ALA A 91 -2.21 3.62 0.54
CA ALA A 91 -3.64 3.79 0.85
C ALA A 91 -3.93 5.00 1.75
N ASP A 92 -5.19 5.41 1.91
CA ASP A 92 -5.52 6.50 2.86
C ASP A 92 -5.34 6.01 4.31
N ALA A 93 -5.66 4.75 4.55
CA ALA A 93 -5.38 4.04 5.79
C ALA A 93 -4.80 2.65 5.50
N ILE A 94 -3.79 2.24 6.27
CA ILE A 94 -3.14 0.93 6.17
C ILE A 94 -3.19 0.25 7.53
N ASN A 95 -3.79 -0.94 7.57
CA ASN A 95 -3.84 -1.80 8.76
C ASN A 95 -2.95 -3.02 8.53
N ILE A 96 -1.95 -3.24 9.38
CA ILE A 96 -1.04 -4.38 9.30
C ILE A 96 -1.27 -5.28 10.51
N ASN A 97 -2.05 -6.34 10.31
CA ASN A 97 -2.42 -7.30 11.36
C ASN A 97 -1.59 -8.60 11.31
N GLY A 98 -0.89 -8.85 10.20
CA GLY A 98 0.03 -9.97 10.01
C GLY A 98 1.31 -9.52 9.33
N LYS A 99 2.27 -10.43 9.15
CA LYS A 99 3.60 -10.12 8.64
C LYS A 99 3.60 -9.75 7.16
N VAL A 100 4.32 -8.69 6.80
CA VAL A 100 4.69 -8.35 5.42
C VAL A 100 6.15 -8.75 5.22
N GLN A 101 6.41 -9.76 4.40
CA GLN A 101 7.77 -10.21 4.07
C GLN A 101 8.15 -9.70 2.69
N ALA A 102 9.24 -8.94 2.57
CA ALA A 102 9.73 -8.42 1.28
C ALA A 102 11.24 -8.19 1.31
N ASN A 103 11.89 -8.03 0.15
CA ASN A 103 13.30 -7.58 0.14
C ASN A 103 13.40 -6.10 0.54
N ASN A 104 12.48 -5.29 0.04
CA ASN A 104 12.34 -3.89 0.38
C ASN A 104 10.84 -3.60 0.56
N ALA A 105 10.48 -2.63 1.39
CA ALA A 105 9.10 -2.22 1.59
C ALA A 105 8.97 -0.69 1.56
N LEU A 106 7.99 -0.20 0.82
CA LEU A 106 7.55 1.19 0.85
C LEU A 106 6.10 1.21 1.31
N VAL A 107 5.81 1.96 2.35
CA VAL A 107 4.47 2.10 2.89
C VAL A 107 4.14 3.58 2.95
N SER A 108 3.17 4.02 2.16
CA SER A 108 2.73 5.41 2.14
C SER A 108 1.26 5.50 2.45
N ALA A 109 0.92 6.30 3.46
CA ALA A 109 -0.46 6.44 3.90
C ALA A 109 -0.96 7.88 4.03
N GLY A 110 -2.27 8.03 3.85
CA GLY A 110 -2.98 9.31 3.86
C GLY A 110 -3.34 9.80 2.47
N ASN A 111 -3.50 11.12 2.33
CA ASN A 111 -4.01 11.74 1.11
C ASN A 111 -2.88 12.34 0.30
N PHE A 112 -2.46 11.65 -0.75
CA PHE A 112 -1.28 12.03 -1.51
C PHE A 112 -1.35 11.64 -2.99
N THR A 113 -0.52 12.30 -3.79
CA THR A 113 -0.13 11.83 -5.10
C THR A 113 1.33 11.42 -5.06
N MET A 114 1.63 10.18 -5.42
CA MET A 114 2.98 9.65 -5.55
C MET A 114 3.37 9.57 -7.01
N ASP A 115 4.48 10.19 -7.37
CA ASP A 115 5.10 10.04 -8.68
C ASP A 115 5.80 8.68 -8.77
N ASN A 116 5.49 7.90 -9.80
CA ASN A 116 5.98 6.52 -9.96
C ASN A 116 7.47 6.46 -10.32
N SER A 117 8.02 7.52 -10.94
CA SER A 117 9.41 7.57 -11.40
C SER A 117 10.39 7.95 -10.29
N SER A 118 10.04 8.99 -9.52
CA SER A 118 10.87 9.57 -8.46
C SER A 118 10.53 9.04 -7.07
N GLY A 119 9.34 8.44 -6.88
CA GLY A 119 8.81 8.08 -5.57
C GLY A 119 8.41 9.29 -4.72
N SER A 120 8.42 10.50 -5.29
CA SER A 120 8.08 11.73 -4.58
C SER A 120 6.60 11.76 -4.23
N VAL A 121 6.30 12.13 -2.99
CA VAL A 121 4.93 12.20 -2.47
C VAL A 121 4.55 13.67 -2.26
N THR A 122 3.45 14.10 -2.89
CA THR A 122 2.86 15.43 -2.69
C THR A 122 1.47 15.30 -2.08
N SER A 123 1.06 16.28 -1.26
CA SER A 123 -0.29 16.25 -0.66
C SER A 123 -1.37 16.38 -1.73
N ALA A 124 -2.41 15.55 -1.63
CA ALA A 124 -3.60 15.66 -2.49
C ALA A 124 -4.67 16.59 -1.90
N GLY A 125 -4.34 17.33 -0.83
CA GLY A 125 -5.12 18.49 -0.36
C GLY A 125 -6.16 18.22 0.73
N LYS A 126 -6.24 17.01 1.30
CA LYS A 126 -7.15 16.73 2.44
C LYS A 126 -6.70 17.47 3.69
N LYS A 127 -7.61 18.23 4.29
CA LYS A 127 -7.39 18.93 5.57
C LYS A 127 -8.03 18.14 6.71
N ALA A 128 -7.31 17.92 7.82
CA ALA A 128 -7.93 17.36 9.01
C ALA A 128 -8.90 18.36 9.64
N THR A 129 -10.03 17.84 10.08
CA THR A 129 -10.93 18.58 10.97
C THR A 129 -10.38 18.58 12.39
N LEU A 130 -10.72 19.58 13.20
CA LEU A 130 -10.27 19.68 14.59
C LEU A 130 -10.59 18.39 15.40
N ILE A 131 -11.73 17.74 15.14
CA ILE A 131 -12.16 16.49 15.81
C ILE A 131 -11.22 15.32 15.52
N GLN A 132 -10.71 15.21 14.28
CA GLN A 132 -9.74 14.19 13.87
C GLN A 132 -8.35 14.41 14.49
N MET A 133 -8.06 15.61 14.99
CA MET A 133 -6.80 15.93 15.64
C MET A 133 -6.85 15.80 17.16
N THR A 134 -8.03 16.00 17.79
CA THR A 134 -8.13 16.08 19.26
C THR A 134 -8.99 15.00 19.92
N VAL A 135 -9.99 14.43 19.25
CA VAL A 135 -10.96 13.52 19.88
C VAL A 135 -10.79 12.08 19.41
N ASN A 136 -10.58 11.86 18.10
CA ASN A 136 -10.27 10.56 17.52
C ASN A 136 -9.09 10.70 16.55
N PRO A 137 -7.84 10.60 17.02
CA PRO A 137 -6.69 10.57 16.13
C PRO A 137 -6.83 9.39 15.17
N GLN A 138 -6.93 9.70 13.87
CA GLN A 138 -6.99 8.69 12.82
C GLN A 138 -5.56 8.35 12.41
N TYR A 139 -5.10 7.14 12.73
CA TYR A 139 -3.81 6.64 12.30
C TYR A 139 -3.89 6.23 10.84
N SER A 140 -3.02 6.82 10.01
CA SER A 140 -2.93 6.43 8.59
C SER A 140 -2.21 5.10 8.43
N ILE A 141 -1.39 4.69 9.41
CA ILE A 141 -0.76 3.38 9.49
C ILE A 141 -0.96 2.83 10.90
N ASP A 142 -1.67 1.72 11.02
CA ASP A 142 -1.87 0.98 12.26
C ASP A 142 -1.25 -0.41 12.13
N VAL A 143 -0.34 -0.77 13.05
CA VAL A 143 0.34 -2.07 13.07
C VAL A 143 -0.02 -2.77 14.37
N SER A 144 -0.67 -3.94 14.26
CA SER A 144 -1.02 -4.75 15.42
C SER A 144 0.23 -5.38 16.06
N SER A 145 0.10 -5.90 17.28
CA SER A 145 1.18 -6.63 17.96
C SER A 145 1.61 -7.93 17.27
N LEU A 146 0.78 -8.46 16.37
CA LEU A 146 1.07 -9.64 15.54
C LEU A 146 1.48 -9.27 14.11
N GLY A 147 1.22 -8.01 13.72
CA GLY A 147 1.66 -7.42 12.48
C GLY A 147 3.12 -7.00 12.55
N GLY A 148 3.71 -6.82 11.37
CA GLY A 148 5.05 -6.28 11.23
C GLY A 148 5.50 -6.31 9.79
N ILE A 149 6.53 -5.53 9.48
CA ILE A 149 7.20 -5.56 8.18
C ILE A 149 8.61 -6.11 8.41
N GLU A 150 8.93 -7.15 7.67
CA GLU A 150 10.24 -7.82 7.64
C GLU A 150 10.83 -7.59 6.24
N ALA A 151 11.77 -6.64 6.14
CA ALA A 151 12.44 -6.31 4.90
C ALA A 151 13.81 -5.67 5.13
N ASN A 152 14.74 -5.84 4.19
CA ASN A 152 16.11 -5.30 4.30
C ASN A 152 16.12 -3.76 4.36
N SER A 153 15.10 -3.10 3.79
CA SER A 153 14.90 -1.66 3.95
C SER A 153 13.43 -1.33 3.96
N ILE A 154 13.02 -0.42 4.84
CA ILE A 154 11.63 0.00 4.97
C ILE A 154 11.56 1.53 4.89
N SER A 155 10.79 2.04 3.94
CA SER A 155 10.48 3.46 3.79
C SER A 155 9.02 3.72 4.14
N MET A 156 8.76 4.69 5.02
CA MET A 156 7.41 5.07 5.43
C MET A 156 7.17 6.55 5.18
N VAL A 157 6.08 6.87 4.48
CA VAL A 157 5.69 8.25 4.17
C VAL A 157 4.24 8.48 4.61
N GLY A 158 4.03 9.40 5.54
CA GLY A 158 2.71 9.81 6.00
C GLY A 158 2.37 11.20 5.50
N ASN A 159 1.22 11.38 4.85
CA ASN A 159 0.80 12.68 4.33
C ASN A 159 -0.62 13.07 4.76
N ASN A 160 -0.96 12.77 6.02
CA ASN A 160 -2.20 13.21 6.62
C ASN A 160 -1.91 14.28 7.68
N ILE A 161 -2.81 15.26 7.80
CA ILE A 161 -2.72 16.24 8.89
C ILE A 161 -3.04 15.49 10.18
N GLY A 162 -2.02 15.22 11.00
CA GLY A 162 -2.14 14.37 12.20
C GLY A 162 -1.55 12.96 12.06
N PHE A 163 -0.49 12.78 11.26
CA PHE A 163 0.28 11.54 11.22
C PHE A 163 0.71 11.11 12.64
N GLY A 164 -0.04 10.17 13.21
CA GLY A 164 0.44 9.20 14.17
C GLY A 164 0.63 7.88 13.43
N GLY A 165 1.70 7.16 13.75
CA GLY A 165 1.86 5.76 13.38
C GLY A 165 2.08 4.95 14.65
N ASN A 166 1.29 3.90 14.87
CA ASN A 166 1.59 2.90 15.90
C ASN A 166 2.38 1.78 15.24
N ALA A 167 3.71 1.92 15.19
CA ALA A 167 4.60 0.90 14.67
C ALA A 167 5.10 0.01 15.82
N ALA A 168 4.29 -0.97 16.24
CA ALA A 168 4.65 -1.85 17.35
C ALA A 168 5.80 -2.81 17.02
N ASN A 169 5.96 -3.22 15.75
CA ASN A 169 6.93 -4.23 15.31
C ASN A 169 7.46 -3.94 13.89
N LEU A 170 8.65 -3.34 13.80
CA LEU A 170 9.36 -3.14 12.54
C LEU A 170 10.73 -3.84 12.64
N LEU A 171 11.01 -4.79 11.75
CA LEU A 171 12.26 -5.54 11.75
C LEU A 171 13.00 -5.31 10.43
N ILE A 172 14.24 -4.82 10.53
CA ILE A 172 15.20 -4.64 9.43
C ILE A 172 16.14 -5.85 9.40
#